data_AF-A0A6G3XS00-F1
#
_entry.id   AF-A0A6G3XS00-F1
#
_cell.length_a   1.000
_cell.length_b   1.000
_cell.length_c   1.000
_cell.angle_alpha   90.00
_cell.angle_beta   90.00
_cell.angle_gamma   90.00
#
_symmetry.space_group_name_H-M   'P 1'
#
loop_
_entity.id
_entity.type
_entity.pdbx_description
1 polymer ?
#
loop_
_entity_poly.entity_id
_entity_poly.type
_entity_poly.pdbx_seq_one_letter_code
_entity_poly.pdbx_strand_id
1 'polypeptide(L)'
;MTRPPVRTAPTGAVYFSLLGPLTARLDGHELPLGPRKQRLVLATLLSRPNTPVPVEVLTDAVWPDDPPRTARKNLQVYVSAA
;
A
#
# COMPACT_ATOMS: atom_id res chain seq x y z
N MET A 1 2.54 20.02 -12.44
CA MET A 1 2.96 19.13 -11.33
C MET A 1 3.57 17.88 -11.95
N THR A 2 4.80 17.57 -11.56
CA THR A 2 5.82 16.86 -12.36
C THR A 2 5.46 15.40 -12.63
N ARG A 3 5.17 15.09 -13.91
CA ARG A 3 5.25 13.72 -14.46
C ARG A 3 6.65 13.19 -14.13
N PRO A 4 6.82 12.08 -13.39
CA PRO A 4 8.14 11.50 -13.26
C PRO A 4 8.65 11.18 -14.67
N PRO A 5 9.94 11.37 -14.96
CA PRO A 5 10.49 11.00 -16.25
C PRO A 5 10.07 9.55 -16.54
N VAL A 6 9.61 9.29 -17.76
CA VAL A 6 9.45 7.92 -18.28
C VAL A 6 10.87 7.37 -18.35
N ARG A 7 11.39 6.97 -17.20
CA ARG A 7 12.52 6.07 -17.10
C ARG A 7 11.99 4.84 -17.80
N THR A 8 12.66 4.39 -18.86
CA THR A 8 12.40 3.12 -19.51
C THR A 8 12.48 2.08 -18.40
N ALA A 9 11.33 1.79 -17.81
CA ALA A 9 11.26 1.00 -16.61
C ALA A 9 11.44 -0.45 -17.07
N PRO A 10 12.29 -1.25 -16.41
CA PRO A 10 12.35 -2.66 -16.72
C PRO A 10 10.94 -3.24 -16.59
N THR A 11 10.55 -4.13 -17.49
CA THR A 11 9.26 -4.83 -17.44
C THR A 11 9.02 -5.36 -16.03
N GLY A 12 7.86 -5.04 -15.43
CA GLY A 12 7.55 -5.39 -14.04
C GLY A 12 7.81 -4.27 -13.02
N ALA A 13 8.11 -3.05 -13.46
CA ALA A 13 8.35 -1.93 -12.55
C ALA A 13 7.03 -1.35 -12.01
N VAL A 14 6.90 -1.32 -10.68
CA VAL A 14 5.76 -0.73 -9.99
C VAL A 14 6.14 0.65 -9.43
N TYR A 15 5.29 1.64 -9.70
CA TYR A 15 5.42 3.00 -9.19
C TYR A 15 4.26 3.35 -8.27
N PHE A 16 4.57 4.01 -7.15
CA PHE A 16 3.57 4.49 -6.20
C PHE A 16 3.64 6.01 -6.05
N SER A 17 2.48 6.65 -5.90
CA SER A 17 2.39 8.07 -5.54
C SER A 17 1.70 8.19 -4.17
N LEU A 18 2.35 8.85 -3.21
CA LEU A 18 1.88 8.94 -1.82
C LEU A 18 1.56 10.38 -1.35
N LEU A 19 2.20 11.40 -1.95
CA LEU A 19 2.03 12.82 -1.59
C LEU A 19 0.80 13.42 -2.29
N GLY A 20 -0.33 12.78 -2.12
CA GLY A 20 -1.59 13.00 -2.83
C GLY A 20 -2.46 11.76 -2.69
N PRO A 21 -3.45 11.55 -3.58
CA PRO A 21 -4.18 10.29 -3.63
C PRO A 21 -3.22 9.12 -3.85
N LEU A 22 -3.33 8.09 -3.00
CA LEU A 22 -2.52 6.88 -3.15
C LEU A 22 -2.88 6.20 -4.47
N THR A 23 -1.91 6.15 -5.40
CA THR A 23 -2.05 5.48 -6.69
C THR A 23 -0.86 4.57 -6.95
N ALA A 24 -1.09 3.51 -7.72
CA ALA A 24 -0.04 2.61 -8.19
C ALA A 24 -0.13 2.43 -9.70
N ARG A 25 1.03 2.22 -10.33
CA ARG A 25 1.12 1.89 -11.75
C ARG A 25 2.09 0.75 -11.97
N LEU A 26 1.73 -0.22 -12.80
CA LEU A 26 2.61 -1.29 -13.28
C LEU A 26 2.83 -1.08 -14.78
N ASP A 27 4.10 -0.97 -15.20
CA ASP A 27 4.46 -0.76 -16.60
C ASP A 27 3.70 0.41 -17.26
N GLY A 28 3.40 1.45 -16.47
CA GLY A 28 2.66 2.62 -16.91
C GLY A 28 1.13 2.49 -16.84
N HIS A 29 0.56 1.33 -16.55
CA HIS A 29 -0.88 1.11 -16.38
C HIS A 29 -1.30 1.28 -14.92
N GLU A 30 -2.42 1.95 -14.67
CA GLU A 30 -2.94 2.15 -13.31
C GLU A 30 -3.44 0.84 -12.70
N LEU A 31 -3.07 0.58 -11.44
CA LEU A 31 -3.48 -0.59 -10.69
C LEU A 31 -4.59 -0.23 -9.69
N PRO A 32 -5.70 -0.99 -9.63
CA PRO A 32 -6.71 -0.80 -8.61
C PRO A 32 -6.17 -1.27 -7.25
N LEU A 33 -6.08 -0.36 -6.29
CA LEU A 33 -5.53 -0.65 -4.96
C LEU A 33 -6.54 -1.24 -3.97
N GLY A 34 -7.69 -1.70 -4.46
CA GLY A 34 -8.75 -2.29 -3.65
C GLY A 34 -9.35 -1.33 -2.60
N PRO A 35 -10.03 -1.85 -1.56
CA PRO A 35 -10.74 -1.06 -0.55
C PRO A 35 -9.82 -0.17 0.32
N ARG A 36 -10.42 0.80 1.00
CA ARG A 36 -9.70 1.78 1.85
C ARG A 36 -8.72 1.13 2.85
N LYS A 37 -9.08 -0.01 3.45
CA LYS A 37 -8.22 -0.69 4.43
C LYS A 37 -6.97 -1.30 3.80
N GLN A 38 -7.07 -1.90 2.61
CA GLN A 38 -5.91 -2.38 1.85
C GLN A 38 -4.97 -1.21 1.49
N ARG A 39 -5.56 -0.08 1.04
CA ARG A 39 -4.80 1.14 0.75
C ARG A 39 -4.07 1.70 1.98
N LEU A 40 -4.69 1.65 3.16
CA LEU A 40 -4.04 2.08 4.42
C LEU A 40 -2.86 1.19 4.80
N VAL A 41 -3.00 -0.14 4.65
CA VAL A 41 -1.87 -1.07 4.84
C VAL A 41 -0.75 -0.73 3.88
N LEU A 42 -1.05 -0.59 2.59
CA LEU A 42 -0.06 -0.24 1.57
C LEU A 42 0.63 1.11 1.86
N ALA A 43 -0.13 2.15 2.21
CA ALA A 43 0.42 3.45 2.57
C ALA A 43 1.35 3.38 3.79
N THR A 44 1.00 2.54 4.78
CA THR A 44 1.83 2.34 5.98
C THR A 44 3.13 1.60 5.68
N LEU A 45 3.12 0.69 4.72
CA LEU A 45 4.35 0.04 4.24
C LEU A 45 5.20 1.01 3.41
N LEU A 46 4.57 1.81 2.54
CA LEU A 46 5.27 2.78 1.69
C LEU A 46 5.88 3.95 2.48
N SER A 47 5.34 4.29 3.65
CA SER A 47 5.94 5.29 4.54
C SER A 47 7.21 4.81 5.23
N ARG A 48 7.47 3.49 5.24
CA ARG A 48 8.66 2.84 5.81
C ARG A 48 9.29 1.88 4.79
N PRO A 49 9.83 2.40 3.68
CA PRO A 49 10.29 1.55 2.58
C PRO A 49 11.41 0.61 3.04
N ASN A 50 11.37 -0.62 2.52
CA ASN A 50 12.40 -1.65 2.72
C ASN A 50 12.67 -2.04 4.18
N THR A 51 11.69 -1.84 5.07
CA THR A 51 11.81 -2.16 6.50
C THR A 51 10.66 -3.07 6.96
N PRO A 52 10.92 -4.08 7.81
CA PRO A 52 9.84 -4.85 8.42
C PRO A 52 8.91 -3.95 9.25
N VAL A 53 7.60 -4.07 9.03
CA VAL A 53 6.58 -3.35 9.83
C VAL A 53 5.85 -4.36 10.71
N PRO A 54 5.84 -4.19 12.04
CA PRO A 54 5.10 -5.06 12.96
C PRO A 54 3.59 -5.05 12.67
N VAL A 55 2.92 -6.16 12.97
CA VAL A 55 1.48 -6.32 12.74
C VAL A 55 0.68 -5.34 13.60
N GLU A 56 1.18 -5.02 14.78
CA GLU A 56 0.60 -4.09 15.74
C GLU A 56 0.54 -2.68 15.13
N VAL A 57 1.63 -2.24 14.49
CA VAL A 57 1.70 -0.95 13.79
C VAL A 57 0.73 -0.88 12.61
N LEU A 58 0.58 -1.98 11.87
CA LEU A 58 -0.42 -2.07 10.79
C LEU A 58 -1.84 -2.08 11.36
N THR A 59 -2.05 -2.69 12.52
CA THR A 59 -3.34 -2.75 13.19
C THR A 59 -3.76 -1.36 13.64
N ASP A 60 -2.89 -0.63 14.32
CA ASP A 60 -3.14 0.74 14.80
C ASP A 60 -3.38 1.71 13.64
N ALA A 61 -2.68 1.53 12.51
CA ALA A 61 -2.87 2.36 11.32
C ALA A 61 -4.22 2.13 10.62
N VAL A 62 -4.73 0.89 10.64
CA VAL A 62 -5.99 0.51 9.98
C VAL A 62 -7.20 0.68 10.91
N TRP A 63 -7.00 0.49 12.20
CA TRP A 63 -8.00 0.58 13.27
C TRP A 63 -7.41 1.31 14.49
N PRO A 64 -7.34 2.65 14.47
CA PRO A 64 -6.72 3.41 15.56
C PRO A 64 -7.45 3.29 16.90
N ASP A 65 -8.77 3.10 16.88
CA ASP A 65 -9.59 3.15 18.10
C ASP A 65 -10.17 1.80 18.53
N ASP A 66 -10.58 0.96 17.57
CA ASP A 66 -11.26 -0.31 17.86
C ASP A 66 -10.84 -1.42 16.87
N PRO A 67 -9.70 -2.10 17.14
CA PRO A 67 -9.26 -3.21 16.31
C PRO A 67 -10.11 -4.46 16.60
N PRO A 68 -10.67 -5.12 15.57
CA PRO A 68 -11.43 -6.34 15.76
C PRO A 68 -10.50 -7.47 16.24
N ARG A 69 -11.05 -8.46 16.96
CA ARG A 69 -10.31 -9.67 17.37
C ARG A 69 -9.69 -10.44 16.18
N THR A 70 -10.23 -10.24 14.98
CA THR A 70 -9.77 -10.83 13.73
C THR A 70 -8.80 -9.93 12.94
N ALA A 71 -8.30 -8.82 13.51
CA ALA A 71 -7.44 -7.85 12.84
C ALA A 71 -6.25 -8.50 12.13
N ARG A 72 -5.52 -9.40 12.82
CA ARG A 72 -4.39 -10.13 12.23
C ARG A 72 -4.78 -10.93 10.98
N LYS A 73 -5.92 -11.64 11.03
CA LYS A 73 -6.43 -12.42 9.89
C LYS A 73 -6.84 -11.50 8.73
N ASN A 74 -7.49 -10.38 9.04
CA ASN A 74 -7.88 -9.40 8.03
C ASN A 74 -6.65 -8.76 7.37
N LEU A 75 -5.61 -8.44 8.13
CA LEU A 75 -4.35 -7.91 7.59
C LEU A 75 -3.68 -8.91 6.64
N GLN A 76 -3.66 -10.21 6.97
CA GLN A 76 -3.17 -11.24 6.06
C GLN A 76 -3.94 -11.24 4.74
N VAL A 77 -5.27 -11.15 4.79
CA VAL A 77 -6.12 -11.05 3.59
C VAL A 77 -5.81 -9.77 2.79
N TYR A 78 -5.55 -8.65 3.46
CA TYR A 78 -5.21 -7.40 2.79
C TYR A 78 -3.84 -7.42 2.11
N VAL A 79 -2.88 -8.18 2.64
CA VAL A 79 -1.55 -8.36 2.05
C VAL A 79 -1.56 -9.42 0.94
N SER A 80 -2.40 -10.45 1.06
CA SER A 80 -2.48 -11.52 0.07
C SER A 80 -3.42 -11.25 -1.10
N ALA A 81 -4.29 -10.25 -0.99
CA ALA A 81 -5.19 -9.87 -2.07
C ALA A 81 -4.39 -9.23 -3.19
N ALA A 82 -4.16 -10.01 -4.25
CA ALA A 82 -3.65 -9.59 -5.54
C ALA A 82 -4.82 -9.33 -6.51
#